data_AF-A0A3B7D2G9-F1
#
_entry.id   AF-A0A3B7D2G9-F1
#
_cell.length_a   1.000
_cell.length_b   1.000
_cell.length_c   1.000
_cell.angle_alpha   90.00
_cell.angle_beta   90.00
_cell.angle_gamma   90.00
#
_symmetry.space_group_name_H-M   'P 1'
#
loop_
_entity.id
_entity.type
_entity.pdbx_description
1 polymer ?
#
loop_
_entity_poly.entity_id
_entity_poly.type
_entity_poly.pdbx_seq_one_letter_code
_entity_poly.pdbx_strand_id
1 'polypeptide(L)'
;MDRFVRDFLALPPLDAAQELVLARLARRGDREAREALIMSGMRAVAMRARRRGLHGEELRDAVQSGAIGLIQAIDRYDPDRGARLATYAWHWIGAAMIVERRPELPLDDRDRPAEVPICSDLDLLDGMPAQLAEVLRVRFGLSDPTASPLPRHRVADRLGLTVAQVRALEGKAMRQLRTRLAKVVDRAPPQRGADPP
;
A
#
# COMPACT_ATOMS: atom_id res chain seq x y z
N MET A 1 15.03 -12.43 -9.92
CA MET A 1 14.77 -12.36 -8.46
C MET A 1 16.07 -11.94 -7.80
N ASP A 2 16.14 -10.72 -7.27
CA ASP A 2 17.33 -10.20 -6.59
C ASP A 2 17.75 -11.13 -5.45
N ARG A 3 19.00 -11.62 -5.49
CA ARG A 3 19.60 -12.52 -4.49
C ARG A 3 19.44 -11.94 -3.08
N PHE A 4 19.69 -10.65 -2.95
CA PHE A 4 19.54 -9.87 -1.73
C PHE A 4 18.19 -10.05 -1.01
N VAL A 5 17.07 -9.93 -1.72
CA VAL A 5 15.74 -10.07 -1.10
C VAL A 5 15.46 -11.52 -0.72
N ARG A 6 16.00 -12.48 -1.48
CA ARG A 6 15.90 -13.90 -1.14
C ARG A 6 16.59 -14.19 0.19
N ASP A 7 17.76 -13.59 0.43
CA ASP A 7 18.54 -13.80 1.64
C ASP A 7 17.79 -13.30 2.88
N PHE A 8 17.15 -12.13 2.80
CA PHE A 8 16.31 -11.63 3.89
C PHE A 8 15.03 -12.44 4.12
N LEU A 9 14.43 -12.99 3.06
CA LEU A 9 13.27 -13.88 3.22
C LEU A 9 13.63 -15.21 3.88
N ALA A 10 14.89 -15.64 3.75
CA ALA A 10 15.41 -16.86 4.35
C ALA A 10 15.78 -16.71 5.82
N LEU A 11 15.82 -15.49 6.36
CA LEU A 11 16.15 -15.26 7.76
C LEU A 11 15.16 -15.99 8.69
N PRO A 12 15.66 -16.63 9.77
CA PRO A 12 14.81 -17.35 10.70
C PRO A 12 13.89 -16.37 11.45
N PRO A 13 12.59 -16.66 11.55
CA PRO A 13 11.69 -15.85 12.36
C PRO A 13 12.01 -16.08 13.85
N LEU A 14 11.92 -15.01 14.65
CA LEU A 14 11.96 -15.13 16.10
C LEU A 14 10.61 -15.65 16.61
N ASP A 15 10.65 -16.54 17.60
CA ASP A 15 9.45 -16.93 18.32
C ASP A 15 8.94 -15.78 19.21
N ALA A 16 7.76 -15.96 19.80
CA ALA A 16 7.14 -14.92 20.64
C ALA A 16 7.95 -14.57 21.90
N ALA A 17 8.54 -15.58 22.52
CA ALA A 17 9.25 -15.43 23.78
C ALA A 17 10.61 -14.76 23.55
N GLN A 18 11.33 -15.19 22.52
CA GLN A 18 12.59 -14.60 22.07
C GLN A 18 12.39 -13.13 21.68
N GLU A 19 11.38 -12.81 20.89
CA GLU A 19 11.07 -11.43 20.49
C GLU A 19 10.79 -10.56 21.71
N LEU A 20 10.05 -11.06 22.70
CA LEU A 20 9.74 -10.34 23.93
C LEU A 20 11.00 -10.07 24.78
N VAL A 21 11.86 -11.09 24.93
CA VAL A 21 13.11 -10.97 25.68
C VAL A 21 14.03 -9.96 25.02
N LEU A 22 14.25 -10.08 23.72
CA LEU A 22 15.09 -9.17 22.95
C LEU A 22 14.54 -7.73 22.95
N ALA A 23 13.22 -7.55 22.84
CA ALA A 23 12.60 -6.22 22.91
C ALA A 23 12.81 -5.54 24.26
N ARG A 24 12.72 -6.30 25.36
CA ARG A 24 12.98 -5.76 26.71
C ARG A 24 14.45 -5.39 26.89
N LEU A 25 15.37 -6.21 26.39
CA LEU A 25 16.81 -5.93 26.42
C LEU A 25 17.16 -4.70 25.56
N ALA A 26 16.67 -4.65 24.32
CA ALA A 26 16.88 -3.53 23.41
C ALA A 26 16.40 -2.20 24.03
N ARG A 27 15.25 -2.20 24.72
CA ARG A 27 14.73 -1.02 25.43
C ARG A 27 15.62 -0.58 26.60
N ARG A 28 16.38 -1.50 27.20
CA ARG A 28 17.38 -1.20 28.24
C ARG A 28 18.73 -0.73 27.67
N GLY A 29 18.83 -0.57 26.36
CA GLY A 29 20.05 -0.13 25.68
C GLY A 29 20.96 -1.27 25.20
N ASP A 30 20.51 -2.53 25.27
CA ASP A 30 21.27 -3.66 24.72
C ASP A 30 21.32 -3.58 23.20
N ARG A 31 22.51 -3.30 22.69
CA ARG A 31 22.75 -3.12 21.26
C ARG A 31 22.64 -4.43 20.48
N GLU A 32 23.11 -5.54 21.05
CA GLU A 32 23.05 -6.85 20.38
C GLU A 32 21.60 -7.31 20.26
N ALA A 33 20.81 -7.10 21.32
CA ALA A 33 19.38 -7.41 21.28
C ALA A 33 18.65 -6.56 20.24
N ARG A 34 18.99 -5.26 20.13
CA ARG A 34 18.44 -4.37 19.11
C ARG A 34 18.82 -4.81 17.70
N GLU A 35 20.08 -5.16 17.47
CA GLU A 35 20.57 -5.66 16.18
C GLU A 35 19.88 -6.98 15.80
N ALA A 36 19.69 -7.91 16.74
CA ALA A 36 18.97 -9.16 16.50
C ALA A 36 17.51 -8.92 16.07
N LEU A 37 16.81 -7.97 16.69
CA LEU A 37 15.45 -7.58 16.30
C LEU A 37 15.41 -6.96 14.90
N ILE A 38 16.37 -6.09 14.57
CA ILE A 38 16.48 -5.49 13.24
C ILE A 38 16.69 -6.60 12.20
N MET A 39 17.65 -7.49 12.44
CA MET A 39 17.96 -8.58 11.52
C MET A 39 16.74 -9.49 11.30
N SER A 40 16.05 -9.95 12.34
CA SER A 40 14.84 -10.75 12.16
C SER A 40 13.72 -9.98 11.45
N GLY A 41 13.57 -8.69 11.77
CA GLY A 41 12.58 -7.80 11.15
C GLY A 41 12.81 -7.53 9.67
N MET A 42 14.04 -7.68 9.15
CA MET A 42 14.34 -7.53 7.72
C MET A 42 13.54 -8.50 6.85
N ARG A 43 13.16 -9.67 7.39
CA ARG A 43 12.24 -10.58 6.71
C ARG A 43 10.87 -9.93 6.44
N ALA A 44 10.33 -9.18 7.41
CA ALA A 44 9.05 -8.47 7.25
C ALA A 44 9.16 -7.34 6.22
N VAL A 45 10.27 -6.63 6.20
CA VAL A 45 10.59 -5.61 5.18
C VAL A 45 10.63 -6.24 3.79
N ALA A 46 11.40 -7.32 3.61
CA ALA A 46 11.50 -8.03 2.34
C ALA A 46 10.14 -8.58 1.87
N MET A 47 9.34 -9.16 2.78
CA MET A 47 7.98 -9.62 2.48
C MET A 47 7.08 -8.47 2.01
N ARG A 48 7.15 -7.30 2.65
CA ARG A 48 6.30 -6.16 2.31
C ARG A 48 6.71 -5.50 0.99
N ALA A 49 8.02 -5.36 0.74
CA ALA A 49 8.53 -4.83 -0.52
C ALA A 49 8.15 -5.73 -1.70
N ARG A 50 8.31 -7.06 -1.54
CA ARG A 50 7.92 -8.05 -2.57
C ARG A 50 6.43 -8.00 -2.91
N ARG A 51 5.55 -7.78 -1.93
CA ARG A 51 4.09 -7.66 -2.16
C ARG A 51 3.70 -6.48 -3.05
N ARG A 52 4.59 -5.51 -3.26
CA ARG A 52 4.36 -4.34 -4.13
C ARG A 52 4.72 -4.59 -5.60
N GLY A 53 5.27 -5.77 -5.94
CA GLY A 53 5.62 -6.10 -7.33
C GLY A 53 6.82 -5.31 -7.87
N LEU A 54 7.66 -4.75 -7.00
CA LEU A 54 8.83 -3.95 -7.39
C LEU A 54 10.01 -4.85 -7.80
N HIS A 55 10.89 -4.31 -8.65
CA HIS A 55 12.07 -5.02 -9.16
C HIS A 55 13.30 -4.10 -9.20
N GLY A 56 14.51 -4.67 -9.33
CA GLY A 56 15.72 -3.90 -9.57
C GLY A 56 16.02 -2.85 -8.50
N GLU A 57 16.28 -1.61 -8.91
CA GLU A 57 16.58 -0.48 -8.00
C GLU A 57 15.38 -0.08 -7.15
N GLU A 58 14.17 -0.03 -7.72
CA GLU A 58 12.96 0.30 -6.95
C GLU A 58 12.73 -0.65 -5.78
N LEU A 59 13.04 -1.94 -5.98
CA LEU A 59 12.97 -2.93 -4.92
C LEU A 59 14.03 -2.70 -3.84
N ARG A 60 15.26 -2.33 -4.22
CA ARG A 60 16.33 -2.03 -3.27
C ARG A 60 16.00 -0.78 -2.44
N ASP A 61 15.50 0.26 -3.08
CA ASP A 61 15.12 1.52 -2.42
C ASP A 61 13.94 1.31 -1.47
N ALA A 62 12.94 0.52 -1.89
CA ALA A 62 11.85 0.13 -1.00
C ALA A 62 12.34 -0.69 0.21
N VAL A 63 13.30 -1.61 0.02
CA VAL A 63 13.86 -2.36 1.15
C VAL A 63 14.64 -1.46 2.10
N GLN A 64 15.46 -0.53 1.58
CA GLN A 64 16.22 0.40 2.41
C GLN A 64 15.32 1.35 3.21
N SER A 65 14.38 2.01 2.55
CA SER A 65 13.41 2.89 3.22
C SER A 65 12.52 2.14 4.21
N GLY A 66 12.13 0.90 3.87
CA GLY A 66 11.43 0.02 4.79
C GLY A 66 12.25 -0.38 6.02
N ALA A 67 13.56 -0.57 5.88
CA ALA A 67 14.45 -0.84 7.01
C ALA A 67 14.54 0.35 7.97
N ILE A 68 14.53 1.59 7.46
CA ILE A 68 14.44 2.79 8.30
C ILE A 68 13.14 2.78 9.11
N GLY A 69 12.01 2.45 8.48
CA GLY A 69 10.72 2.30 9.18
C GLY A 69 10.73 1.22 10.26
N LEU A 70 11.38 0.08 9.99
CA LEU A 70 11.56 -0.99 10.98
C LEU A 70 12.37 -0.49 12.18
N ILE A 71 13.49 0.17 11.96
CA ILE A 71 14.35 0.70 13.03
C ILE A 71 13.57 1.68 13.91
N GLN A 72 12.84 2.61 13.28
CA GLN A 72 11.98 3.55 13.99
C GLN A 72 10.87 2.87 14.78
N ALA A 73 10.34 1.74 14.29
CA ALA A 73 9.37 0.95 15.03
C ALA A 73 9.99 0.30 16.26
N ILE A 74 11.18 -0.31 16.12
CA ILE A 74 11.89 -0.95 17.23
C ILE A 74 12.21 0.08 18.32
N ASP A 75 12.70 1.26 17.94
CA ASP A 75 13.06 2.32 18.89
C ASP A 75 11.85 2.85 19.70
N ARG A 76 10.63 2.70 19.17
CA ARG A 76 9.38 3.17 19.81
C ARG A 76 8.51 2.04 20.38
N TYR A 77 8.94 0.79 20.23
CA TYR A 77 8.11 -0.35 20.59
C TYR A 77 8.10 -0.57 22.11
N ASP A 78 6.90 -0.84 22.64
CA ASP A 78 6.69 -1.12 24.06
C ASP A 78 6.18 -2.57 24.24
N PRO A 79 7.06 -3.51 24.65
CA PRO A 79 6.70 -4.93 24.77
C PRO A 79 5.61 -5.20 25.82
N ASP A 80 5.45 -4.30 26.81
CA ASP A 80 4.51 -4.51 27.90
C ASP A 80 3.06 -4.16 27.52
N ARG A 81 2.83 -3.63 26.31
CA ARG A 81 1.49 -3.39 25.74
C ARG A 81 0.85 -4.63 25.09
N GLY A 82 1.55 -5.78 25.07
CA GLY A 82 1.01 -7.07 24.66
C GLY A 82 0.81 -7.30 23.16
N ALA A 83 1.12 -6.33 22.30
CA ALA A 83 1.11 -6.51 20.84
C ALA A 83 2.46 -7.06 20.35
N ARG A 84 2.49 -7.96 19.36
CA ARG A 84 3.73 -8.44 18.73
C ARG A 84 4.46 -7.31 17.99
N LEU A 85 5.80 -7.31 18.03
CA LEU A 85 6.63 -6.34 17.33
C LEU A 85 6.35 -6.35 15.82
N ALA A 86 6.23 -7.54 15.22
CA ALA A 86 5.93 -7.67 13.79
C ALA A 86 4.62 -6.96 13.39
N THR A 87 3.61 -7.00 14.26
CA THR A 87 2.32 -6.32 14.03
C THR A 87 2.49 -4.81 14.12
N TYR A 88 3.18 -4.33 15.14
CA TYR A 88 3.46 -2.91 15.33
C TYR A 88 4.30 -2.34 14.18
N ALA A 89 5.43 -3.00 13.87
CA ALA A 89 6.38 -2.59 12.85
C ALA A 89 5.79 -2.58 11.43
N TRP A 90 4.80 -3.43 11.14
CA TRP A 90 4.17 -3.50 9.83
C TRP A 90 3.70 -2.13 9.32
N HIS A 91 3.10 -1.30 10.19
CA HIS A 91 2.60 0.03 9.82
C HIS A 91 3.73 1.01 9.50
N TRP A 92 4.79 1.02 10.32
CA TRP A 92 5.96 1.86 10.15
C TRP A 92 6.75 1.52 8.89
N ILE A 93 7.00 0.22 8.65
CA ILE A 93 7.65 -0.27 7.44
C ILE A 93 6.87 0.23 6.21
N GLY A 94 5.54 0.08 6.23
CA GLY A 94 4.70 0.50 5.11
C GLY A 94 4.72 1.98 4.81
N ALA A 95 4.68 2.81 5.85
CA ALA A 95 4.71 4.25 5.75
C ALA A 95 6.06 4.78 5.27
N ALA A 96 7.17 4.16 5.72
CA ALA A 96 8.51 4.56 5.34
C ALA A 96 8.90 4.11 3.93
N MET A 97 8.32 3.01 3.41
CA MET A 97 8.56 2.57 2.04
C MET A 97 7.94 3.54 1.02
N ILE A 98 8.67 4.59 0.69
CA ILE A 98 8.37 5.48 -0.43
C ILE A 98 9.00 4.86 -1.67
N VAL A 99 8.17 4.60 -2.68
CA VAL A 99 8.67 4.32 -4.02
C VAL A 99 8.51 5.64 -4.75
N GLU A 100 9.62 6.33 -5.02
CA GLU A 100 9.59 7.36 -6.05
C GLU A 100 9.22 6.66 -7.34
N ARG A 101 7.95 6.73 -7.70
CA ARG A 101 7.50 6.33 -9.04
C ARG A 101 8.00 7.44 -9.95
N ARG A 102 9.30 7.48 -10.25
CA ARG A 102 9.84 8.39 -11.26
C ARG A 102 9.25 7.91 -12.57
N PRO A 103 8.36 8.67 -13.23
CA PRO A 103 8.10 8.37 -14.62
C PRO A 103 9.43 8.58 -15.33
N GLU A 104 10.02 7.53 -15.87
CA GLU A 104 11.08 7.64 -16.86
C GLU A 104 10.47 8.31 -18.09
N LEU A 105 10.40 9.63 -18.05
CA LEU A 105 10.04 10.44 -19.19
C LEU A 105 11.28 10.51 -20.09
N PRO A 106 11.20 10.05 -21.34
CA PRO A 106 12.25 10.28 -22.33
C PRO A 106 12.63 11.76 -22.33
N LEU A 107 13.94 12.05 -22.41
CA LEU A 107 14.49 13.40 -22.25
C LEU A 107 13.93 14.44 -23.25
N ASP A 108 13.22 13.98 -24.28
CA ASP A 108 12.69 14.77 -25.41
C ASP A 108 11.25 15.29 -25.22
N ASP A 109 10.55 14.93 -24.13
CA ASP A 109 9.10 15.19 -23.99
C ASP A 109 8.75 16.30 -22.97
N ARG A 110 9.71 17.17 -22.59
CA ARG A 110 9.48 18.22 -21.54
C ARG A 110 8.41 19.26 -21.91
N ASP A 111 8.11 19.41 -23.19
CA ASP A 111 7.16 20.41 -23.70
C ASP A 111 5.84 19.82 -24.22
N ARG A 112 5.64 18.48 -24.16
CA ARG A 112 4.31 17.93 -24.37
C ARG A 112 3.54 17.97 -23.05
N PRO A 113 2.40 18.67 -22.97
CA PRO A 113 1.46 18.38 -21.90
C PRO A 113 1.09 16.90 -22.07
N ALA A 114 1.41 16.09 -21.06
CA ALA A 114 0.94 14.73 -21.02
C ALA A 114 -0.59 14.80 -21.08
N GLU A 115 -1.18 14.44 -22.21
CA GLU A 115 -2.55 13.95 -22.25
C GLU A 115 -2.53 12.60 -21.53
N VAL A 116 -2.39 12.64 -20.20
CA VAL A 116 -2.90 11.57 -19.36
C VAL A 116 -4.37 11.48 -19.75
N PRO A 117 -4.87 10.33 -20.23
CA PRO A 117 -6.29 10.13 -20.24
C PRO A 117 -6.67 10.13 -18.76
N ILE A 118 -7.09 11.29 -18.28
CA ILE A 118 -7.83 11.39 -17.04
C ILE A 118 -9.09 10.63 -17.39
N CYS A 119 -9.17 9.35 -17.01
CA CYS A 119 -10.49 8.80 -16.72
C CYS A 119 -11.01 9.75 -15.66
N SER A 120 -11.93 10.63 -16.04
CA SER A 120 -12.61 11.44 -15.06
C SER A 120 -13.18 10.46 -14.02
N ASP A 121 -13.24 10.86 -12.75
CA ASP A 121 -13.87 10.03 -11.73
C ASP A 121 -15.32 9.67 -12.13
N LEU A 122 -15.94 10.43 -13.07
CA LEU A 122 -17.20 10.13 -13.71
C LEU A 122 -17.11 8.98 -14.74
N ASP A 123 -16.09 8.94 -15.59
CA ASP A 123 -15.91 7.91 -16.63
C ASP A 123 -15.77 6.51 -16.02
N LEU A 124 -15.18 6.42 -14.82
CA LEU A 124 -15.03 5.18 -14.09
C LEU A 124 -16.38 4.61 -13.60
N LEU A 125 -17.37 5.48 -13.38
CA LEU A 125 -18.71 5.11 -12.94
C LEU A 125 -19.64 4.75 -14.10
N ASP A 126 -19.25 5.07 -15.33
CA ASP A 126 -20.08 4.83 -16.51
C ASP A 126 -20.36 3.35 -16.73
N GLY A 127 -21.63 3.02 -16.96
CA GLY A 127 -22.12 1.64 -17.09
C GLY A 127 -22.27 0.89 -15.77
N MET A 128 -22.15 1.53 -14.59
CA MET A 128 -22.66 0.96 -13.34
C MET A 128 -24.16 1.24 -13.18
N PRO A 129 -24.91 0.36 -12.49
CA PRO A 129 -26.27 0.65 -12.07
C PRO A 129 -26.33 1.99 -11.31
N ALA A 130 -27.31 2.84 -11.67
CA ALA A 130 -27.41 4.21 -11.16
C ALA A 130 -27.33 4.30 -9.62
N GLN A 131 -27.99 3.39 -8.90
CA GLN A 131 -27.97 3.35 -7.44
C GLN A 131 -26.59 3.02 -6.84
N LEU A 132 -25.75 2.25 -7.54
CA LEU A 132 -24.39 1.94 -7.09
C LEU A 132 -23.44 3.11 -7.34
N ALA A 133 -23.55 3.74 -8.51
CA ALA A 133 -22.77 4.92 -8.86
C ALA A 133 -23.11 6.09 -7.92
N GLU A 134 -24.39 6.29 -7.61
CA GLU A 134 -24.86 7.39 -6.76
C GLU A 134 -24.36 7.28 -5.31
N VAL A 135 -24.37 6.08 -4.73
CA VAL A 135 -23.79 5.85 -3.39
C VAL A 135 -22.31 6.22 -3.37
N LEU A 136 -21.55 5.90 -4.42
CA LEU A 136 -20.13 6.25 -4.48
C LEU A 136 -19.90 7.74 -4.71
N ARG A 137 -20.67 8.38 -5.60
CA ARG A 137 -20.60 9.84 -5.84
C ARG A 137 -20.82 10.62 -4.56
N VAL A 138 -21.90 10.32 -3.84
CA VAL A 138 -22.26 11.03 -2.61
C VAL A 138 -21.30 10.70 -1.47
N ARG A 139 -20.86 9.44 -1.36
CA ARG A 139 -19.97 9.01 -0.27
C ARG A 139 -18.54 9.50 -0.39
N PHE A 140 -18.02 9.59 -1.62
CA PHE A 140 -16.63 9.96 -1.87
C PHE A 140 -16.46 11.35 -2.50
N GLY A 141 -17.56 12.07 -2.76
CA GLY A 141 -17.51 13.42 -3.32
C GLY A 141 -17.15 13.47 -4.81
N LEU A 142 -17.33 12.38 -5.56
CA LEU A 142 -16.82 12.24 -6.94
C LEU A 142 -17.53 13.12 -7.99
N SER A 143 -18.54 13.89 -7.58
CA SER A 143 -19.29 14.80 -8.47
C SER A 143 -18.81 16.25 -8.39
N ASP A 144 -18.05 16.60 -7.34
CA ASP A 144 -17.55 17.95 -7.11
C ASP A 144 -16.17 17.86 -6.43
N PRO A 145 -15.09 18.39 -7.05
CA PRO A 145 -13.74 18.33 -6.49
C PRO A 145 -13.60 19.05 -5.14
N THR A 146 -14.59 19.85 -4.73
CA THR A 146 -14.60 20.54 -3.42
C THR A 146 -15.43 19.82 -2.35
N ALA A 147 -16.17 18.77 -2.71
CA ALA A 147 -17.04 18.05 -1.78
C ALA A 147 -16.26 17.10 -0.86
N SER A 148 -16.54 17.17 0.44
CA SER A 148 -15.94 16.27 1.43
C SER A 148 -16.64 14.89 1.44
N PRO A 149 -15.89 13.78 1.60
CA PRO A 149 -16.47 12.44 1.73
C PRO A 149 -17.47 12.34 2.89
N LEU A 150 -18.58 11.66 2.66
CA LEU A 150 -19.66 11.50 3.62
C LEU A 150 -19.60 10.15 4.37
N PRO A 151 -19.82 10.14 5.70
CA PRO A 151 -19.99 8.90 6.44
C PRO A 151 -21.32 8.21 6.05
N ARG A 152 -21.37 6.88 6.20
CA ARG A 152 -22.50 6.05 5.71
C ARG A 152 -23.87 6.49 6.21
N HIS A 153 -23.95 6.97 7.46
CA HIS A 153 -25.20 7.45 8.02
C HIS A 153 -25.71 8.71 7.30
N ARG A 154 -24.85 9.69 7.01
CA ARG A 154 -25.23 10.87 6.23
C ARG A 154 -25.62 10.54 4.79
N VAL A 155 -24.97 9.53 4.20
CA VAL A 155 -25.33 9.03 2.86
C VAL A 155 -26.70 8.36 2.90
N ALA A 156 -26.99 7.58 3.95
CA ALA A 156 -28.26 6.93 4.18
C ALA A 156 -29.40 7.97 4.32
N ASP A 157 -29.19 9.00 5.13
CA ASP A 157 -30.12 10.12 5.30
C ASP A 157 -30.38 10.85 3.98
N ARG A 158 -29.31 11.11 3.19
CA ARG A 158 -29.38 11.84 1.92
C ARG A 158 -30.04 11.06 0.79
N LEU A 159 -29.90 9.74 0.77
CA LEU A 159 -30.43 8.86 -0.28
C LEU A 159 -31.74 8.16 0.10
N GLY A 160 -32.29 8.42 1.30
CA GLY A 160 -33.51 7.75 1.78
C GLY A 160 -33.32 6.24 1.99
N LEU A 161 -32.12 5.83 2.40
CA LEU A 161 -31.74 4.43 2.60
C LEU A 161 -31.43 4.16 4.06
N THR A 162 -31.35 2.88 4.44
CA THR A 162 -30.75 2.48 5.72
C THR A 162 -29.23 2.39 5.61
N VAL A 163 -28.53 2.57 6.74
CA VAL A 163 -27.05 2.41 6.80
C VAL A 163 -26.62 1.01 6.34
N ALA A 164 -27.42 -0.02 6.62
CA ALA A 164 -27.18 -1.39 6.17
C ALA A 164 -27.29 -1.52 4.64
N GLN A 165 -28.30 -0.89 4.02
CA GLN A 165 -28.45 -0.84 2.57
C GLN A 165 -27.29 -0.08 1.91
N VAL A 166 -26.87 1.06 2.47
CA VAL A 166 -25.70 1.82 1.98
C VAL A 166 -24.44 0.96 2.03
N ARG A 167 -24.19 0.25 3.13
CA ARG A 167 -23.03 -0.67 3.25
C ARG A 167 -23.10 -1.80 2.21
N ALA A 168 -24.28 -2.36 1.97
CA ALA A 168 -24.46 -3.42 0.99
C ALA A 168 -24.23 -2.93 -0.45
N LEU A 169 -24.75 -1.75 -0.79
CA LEU A 169 -24.56 -1.11 -2.09
C LEU A 169 -23.10 -0.71 -2.32
N GLU A 170 -22.44 -0.08 -1.34
CA GLU A 170 -21.01 0.25 -1.41
C GLU A 170 -20.16 -1.01 -1.66
N GLY A 171 -20.45 -2.10 -0.95
CA GLY A 171 -19.74 -3.37 -1.14
C GLY A 171 -19.93 -3.96 -2.53
N LYS A 172 -21.14 -3.85 -3.12
CA LYS A 172 -21.41 -4.29 -4.50
C LYS A 172 -20.67 -3.39 -5.51
N ALA A 173 -20.75 -2.08 -5.33
CA ALA A 173 -20.12 -1.10 -6.22
C ALA A 173 -18.59 -1.26 -6.24
N MET A 174 -17.95 -1.40 -5.08
CA MET A 174 -16.49 -1.56 -4.98
C MET A 174 -15.99 -2.86 -5.62
N ARG A 175 -16.74 -3.96 -5.50
CA ARG A 175 -16.41 -5.22 -6.19
C ARG A 175 -16.46 -5.05 -7.71
N GLN A 176 -17.48 -4.38 -8.23
CA GLN A 176 -17.64 -4.14 -9.65
C GLN A 176 -16.54 -3.23 -10.21
N LEU A 177 -16.18 -2.16 -9.47
CA LEU A 177 -15.05 -1.30 -9.80
C LEU A 177 -13.74 -2.07 -9.84
N ARG A 178 -13.45 -2.90 -8.83
CA ARG A 178 -12.23 -3.70 -8.80
C ARG A 178 -12.11 -4.64 -10.00
N THR A 179 -13.20 -5.28 -10.40
CA THR A 179 -13.22 -6.15 -11.59
C THR A 179 -12.99 -5.36 -12.88
N ARG A 180 -13.48 -4.13 -12.98
CA ARG A 180 -13.28 -3.27 -14.15
C ARG A 180 -11.86 -2.71 -14.23
N LEU A 181 -11.33 -2.22 -13.12
CA LEU A 181 -9.95 -1.74 -13.04
C LEU A 181 -8.96 -2.85 -13.41
N ALA A 182 -9.21 -4.09 -12.99
CA ALA A 182 -8.39 -5.24 -13.42
C ALA A 182 -8.38 -5.40 -14.96
N LYS A 183 -9.52 -5.24 -15.64
CA LYS A 183 -9.62 -5.34 -17.11
C LYS A 183 -8.95 -4.18 -17.85
N VAL A 184 -8.92 -2.99 -17.25
CA VAL A 184 -8.24 -1.82 -17.84
C VAL A 184 -6.73 -1.97 -17.71
N VAL A 185 -6.25 -2.44 -16.56
CA VAL A 185 -4.82 -2.71 -16.31
C VAL A 185 -4.30 -3.84 -17.22
N ASP A 186 -5.10 -4.89 -17.45
CA ASP A 186 -4.74 -5.99 -18.37
C ASP A 186 -4.75 -5.62 -19.86
N ARG A 187 -5.32 -4.47 -20.25
CA ARG A 187 -5.34 -3.97 -21.64
C ARG A 187 -4.15 -3.07 -22.00
N ALA A 188 -3.26 -2.77 -21.05
CA ALA A 188 -2.02 -2.08 -21.36
C ALA A 188 -1.17 -2.98 -22.29
N PRO A 189 -0.72 -2.50 -23.46
CA PRO A 189 0.03 -3.34 -24.38
C PRO A 189 1.31 -3.85 -23.69
N PRO A 190 1.74 -5.10 -23.94
CA PRO A 190 3.07 -5.51 -23.55
C PRO A 190 4.04 -4.52 -24.21
N GLN A 191 4.90 -3.89 -23.42
CA GLN A 191 5.99 -3.08 -23.97
C GLN A 191 6.77 -3.99 -24.93
N ARG A 192 6.60 -3.79 -26.25
CA ARG A 192 7.33 -4.54 -27.26
C ARG A 192 8.79 -4.19 -27.12
N GLY A 193 9.58 -5.16 -26.67
CA GLY A 193 11.02 -5.11 -26.85
C GLY A 193 11.40 -5.30 -28.33
N ALA A 194 12.49 -4.63 -28.69
CA ALA A 194 13.36 -4.81 -29.86
C ALA A 194 12.87 -4.27 -31.22
N ASP A 195 13.66 -3.37 -31.80
CA ASP A 195 14.53 -3.77 -32.93
C ASP A 195 15.88 -3.04 -32.83
N PRO A 196 17.03 -3.76 -32.90
CA PRO A 196 18.33 -3.15 -33.09
C PRO A 196 18.68 -3.05 -34.58
N PRO A 197 19.22 -1.92 -35.06
CA PRO A 197 20.15 -1.91 -36.18
C PRO A 197 21.61 -2.02 -35.70
#